data_AF-N4UES7-F1
#
_entry.id   AF-N4UES7-F1
#
_cell.length_a   1.000
_cell.length_b   1.000
_cell.length_c   1.000
_cell.angle_alpha   90.00
_cell.angle_beta   90.00
_cell.angle_gamma   90.00
#
_symmetry.space_group_name_H-M   'P 1'
#
loop_
_entity.id
_entity.type
_entity.pdbx_description
1 polymer ?
#
loop_
_entity_poly.entity_id
_entity_poly.type
_entity_poly.pdbx_seq_one_letter_code
_entity_poly.pdbx_strand_id
1 'polypeptide(L)'
;MASSSSKSSLRRSHGDSSGASSGHSHPRSATQSRLSTAPSIDIDTLVNHLLVAKRSLSSMTLVLRANEIANDARQSHDDVSILAAQAGFLRTSILDQTAILVRTRRSLQSTYEWGKKDFRKLVKSMDLVDGQLDHTMEMLRGTGVESVFRPQGEERRSLLDFIDEGGVDGVREAMKQSIQELQAIQQSFDGDLLRFDNDIRIIHRPARSSRV
;
A
#
# COMPACT_ATOMS: atom_id res chain seq x y z
N MET A 1 -12.59 -21.82 16.78
CA MET A 1 -13.95 -22.11 16.25
C MET A 1 -14.44 -20.87 15.54
N ALA A 2 -14.91 -21.03 14.29
CA ALA A 2 -15.75 -20.15 13.47
C ALA A 2 -15.20 -20.05 12.04
N SER A 3 -15.48 -21.08 11.28
CA SER A 3 -15.32 -21.18 9.83
C SER A 3 -16.35 -20.28 9.14
N SER A 4 -15.97 -19.56 8.09
CA SER A 4 -16.92 -19.00 7.13
C SER A 4 -16.40 -19.19 5.71
N SER A 5 -16.90 -20.26 5.09
CA SER A 5 -16.65 -20.62 3.70
C SER A 5 -17.59 -19.84 2.78
N SER A 6 -17.05 -18.98 1.92
CA SER A 6 -17.82 -18.36 0.84
C SER A 6 -17.75 -19.23 -0.41
N LYS A 7 -18.84 -19.96 -0.69
CA LYS A 7 -19.05 -20.72 -1.93
C LYS A 7 -19.68 -19.79 -2.96
N SER A 8 -18.97 -19.49 -4.06
CA SER A 8 -19.54 -18.81 -5.22
C SER A 8 -20.19 -19.82 -6.17
N SER A 9 -21.53 -19.81 -6.19
CA SER A 9 -22.36 -20.61 -7.10
C SER A 9 -22.50 -19.88 -8.44
N LEU A 10 -21.80 -20.33 -9.47
CA LEU A 10 -22.04 -19.88 -10.85
C LEU A 10 -23.11 -20.76 -11.50
N ARG A 11 -24.31 -20.16 -11.60
CA ARG A 11 -25.49 -20.66 -12.27
C ARG A 11 -25.19 -20.92 -13.75
N ARG A 12 -25.41 -22.16 -14.19
CA ARG A 12 -25.57 -22.51 -15.61
C ARG A 12 -26.93 -22.01 -16.09
N SER A 13 -26.95 -21.06 -17.01
CA SER A 13 -28.15 -20.66 -17.74
C SER A 13 -28.36 -21.58 -18.95
N HIS A 14 -29.33 -22.48 -18.84
CA HIS A 14 -29.96 -23.14 -19.98
C HIS A 14 -30.90 -22.11 -20.64
N GLY A 15 -30.60 -21.74 -21.89
CA GLY A 15 -31.51 -21.01 -22.76
C GLY A 15 -32.29 -21.99 -23.62
N ASP A 16 -33.48 -22.35 -23.17
CA ASP A 16 -34.53 -22.93 -24.01
C ASP A 16 -34.96 -21.86 -25.03
N SER A 17 -34.87 -22.18 -26.32
CA SER A 17 -35.62 -21.47 -27.35
C SER A 17 -36.32 -22.48 -28.24
N SER A 18 -37.60 -22.66 -27.92
CA SER A 18 -38.58 -23.42 -28.67
C SER A 18 -38.83 -22.73 -30.02
N GLY A 19 -38.38 -23.35 -31.11
CA GLY A 19 -38.74 -22.94 -32.47
C GLY A 19 -40.15 -23.41 -32.80
N ALA A 20 -41.11 -22.49 -32.75
CA ALA A 20 -42.50 -22.72 -33.11
C ALA A 20 -42.65 -23.03 -34.62
N SER A 21 -43.46 -24.03 -34.89
CA SER A 21 -43.91 -24.50 -36.20
C SER A 21 -44.68 -23.42 -36.96
N SER A 22 -44.22 -23.10 -38.18
CA SER A 22 -45.01 -22.36 -39.17
C SER A 22 -45.31 -23.30 -40.33
N GLY A 23 -46.47 -23.95 -40.26
CA GLY A 23 -47.01 -24.75 -41.35
C GLY A 23 -47.45 -23.84 -42.49
N HIS A 24 -46.69 -23.80 -43.58
CA HIS A 24 -47.15 -23.23 -44.85
C HIS A 24 -47.89 -24.31 -45.65
N SER A 25 -49.22 -24.17 -45.64
CA SER A 25 -50.16 -24.86 -46.51
C SER A 25 -49.95 -24.46 -47.97
N HIS A 26 -49.34 -25.34 -48.76
CA HIS A 26 -49.39 -25.27 -50.22
C HIS A 26 -50.71 -25.87 -50.72
N PRO A 27 -51.48 -25.18 -51.58
CA PRO A 27 -52.62 -25.80 -52.23
C PRO A 27 -52.11 -26.80 -53.28
N ARG A 28 -52.54 -28.05 -53.13
CA ARG A 28 -52.32 -29.13 -54.09
C ARG A 28 -53.22 -28.86 -55.30
N SER A 29 -52.66 -28.35 -56.39
CA SER A 29 -53.28 -28.49 -57.71
C SER A 29 -52.83 -29.81 -58.32
N ALA A 30 -53.81 -30.68 -58.53
CA ALA A 30 -53.65 -32.01 -59.06
C ALA A 30 -53.30 -31.97 -60.56
N THR A 31 -52.21 -32.67 -60.88
CA THR A 31 -52.07 -33.58 -62.01
C THR A 31 -52.15 -32.98 -63.42
N GLN A 32 -50.97 -32.75 -64.03
CA GLN A 32 -50.77 -33.27 -65.38
C GLN A 32 -49.32 -33.65 -65.64
N SER A 33 -49.18 -34.92 -65.97
CA SER A 33 -48.03 -35.60 -66.58
C SER A 33 -47.09 -34.68 -67.37
N ARG A 34 -45.83 -34.61 -66.94
CA ARG A 34 -44.68 -34.53 -67.85
C ARG A 34 -43.59 -35.48 -67.34
N LEU A 35 -43.68 -36.73 -67.78
CA LEU A 35 -42.47 -37.51 -68.00
C LEU A 35 -41.65 -36.80 -69.07
N SER A 36 -40.32 -36.74 -68.85
CA SER A 36 -39.31 -36.16 -69.74
C SER A 36 -39.38 -34.62 -69.76
N THR A 37 -38.37 -33.89 -69.31
CA THR A 37 -36.98 -33.94 -69.72
C THR A 37 -36.19 -33.25 -68.61
N ALA A 38 -35.06 -33.79 -68.16
CA ALA A 38 -34.14 -32.99 -67.36
C ALA A 38 -33.93 -31.65 -68.11
N PRO A 39 -34.15 -30.48 -67.49
CA PRO A 39 -33.97 -29.24 -68.20
C PRO A 39 -32.54 -29.25 -68.73
N SER A 40 -32.37 -29.21 -70.04
CA SER A 40 -31.07 -29.04 -70.67
C SER A 40 -30.64 -27.63 -70.29
N ILE A 41 -29.95 -27.51 -69.15
CA ILE A 41 -29.45 -26.25 -68.63
C ILE A 41 -28.56 -25.66 -69.72
N ASP A 42 -28.97 -24.52 -70.25
CA ASP A 42 -28.23 -23.83 -71.29
C ASP A 42 -26.87 -23.42 -70.74
N ILE A 43 -25.82 -23.66 -71.53
CA ILE A 43 -24.42 -23.57 -71.12
C ILE A 43 -24.11 -22.15 -70.62
N ASP A 44 -24.69 -21.13 -71.25
CA ASP A 44 -24.53 -19.72 -70.86
C ASP A 44 -25.07 -19.44 -69.45
N THR A 45 -26.16 -20.10 -69.05
CA THR A 45 -26.68 -20.03 -67.67
C THR A 45 -25.69 -20.63 -66.67
N LEU A 46 -25.08 -21.77 -67.04
CA LEU A 46 -24.11 -22.44 -66.19
C LEU A 46 -22.84 -21.59 -66.03
N VAL A 47 -22.35 -20.99 -67.12
CA VAL A 47 -21.20 -20.08 -67.12
C VAL A 47 -21.49 -18.83 -66.30
N ASN A 48 -22.67 -18.23 -66.42
CA ASN A 48 -23.05 -17.06 -65.64
C ASN A 48 -23.12 -17.38 -64.13
N HIS A 49 -23.73 -18.52 -63.76
CA HIS A 49 -23.69 -19.00 -62.37
C HIS A 49 -22.27 -19.27 -61.88
N LEU A 50 -21.39 -19.83 -62.71
CA LEU A 50 -19.98 -20.07 -62.36
C LEU A 50 -19.19 -18.77 -62.19
N LEU A 51 -19.44 -17.76 -63.03
CA LEU A 51 -18.81 -16.45 -62.91
C LEU A 51 -19.26 -15.70 -61.66
N VAL A 52 -20.56 -15.77 -61.33
CA VAL A 52 -21.10 -15.25 -60.07
C VAL A 52 -20.49 -15.99 -58.88
N ALA A 53 -20.41 -17.32 -58.94
CA ALA A 53 -19.79 -18.14 -57.89
C ALA A 53 -18.29 -17.80 -57.73
N LYS A 54 -17.55 -17.61 -58.83
CA LYS A 54 -16.15 -17.18 -58.82
C LYS A 54 -15.99 -15.80 -58.19
N ARG A 55 -16.86 -14.84 -58.56
CA ARG A 55 -16.85 -13.49 -57.97
C ARG A 55 -17.17 -13.53 -56.47
N SER A 56 -18.14 -14.36 -56.06
CA SER A 56 -18.46 -14.61 -54.66
C SER A 56 -17.28 -15.23 -53.91
N LEU A 57 -16.59 -16.21 -54.50
CA LEU A 57 -15.41 -16.84 -53.89
C LEU A 57 -14.24 -15.86 -53.82
N SER A 58 -14.06 -14.98 -54.81
CA SER A 58 -13.05 -13.92 -54.76
C SER A 58 -13.27 -12.96 -53.59
N SER A 59 -14.53 -12.77 -53.15
CA SER A 59 -14.87 -11.93 -51.99
C SER A 59 -14.47 -12.56 -50.65
N MET A 60 -14.16 -13.86 -50.61
CA MET A 60 -13.60 -14.57 -49.43
C MET A 60 -12.34 -13.88 -48.89
N THR A 61 -11.51 -13.30 -49.77
CA THR A 61 -10.29 -12.57 -49.38
C THR A 61 -10.58 -11.36 -48.49
N LEU A 62 -11.71 -10.67 -48.73
CA LEU A 62 -12.15 -9.55 -47.89
C LEU A 62 -12.62 -10.03 -46.52
N VAL A 63 -13.28 -11.19 -46.46
CA VAL A 63 -13.73 -11.80 -45.19
C VAL A 63 -12.53 -12.24 -44.35
N LEU A 64 -11.51 -12.84 -44.96
CA LEU A 64 -10.27 -13.22 -44.27
C LEU A 64 -9.57 -11.98 -43.69
N ARG A 65 -9.40 -10.92 -44.49
CA ARG A 65 -8.81 -9.67 -44.02
C ARG A 65 -9.65 -9.02 -42.91
N ALA A 66 -10.97 -9.05 -43.02
CA ALA A 66 -11.85 -8.52 -41.97
C ALA A 66 -11.71 -9.34 -40.67
N ASN A 67 -11.52 -10.65 -40.77
CA ASN A 67 -11.28 -11.51 -39.61
C ASN A 67 -9.91 -11.22 -38.96
N GLU A 68 -8.86 -11.03 -39.75
CA GLU A 68 -7.54 -10.59 -39.25
C GLU A 68 -7.66 -9.28 -38.47
N ILE A 69 -8.30 -8.26 -39.06
CA ILE A 69 -8.53 -6.96 -38.39
C ILE A 69 -9.35 -7.14 -37.12
N ALA A 70 -10.40 -7.97 -37.14
CA ALA A 70 -11.22 -8.22 -35.96
C ALA A 70 -10.43 -8.93 -34.85
N ASN A 71 -9.51 -9.83 -35.21
CA ASN A 71 -8.65 -10.51 -34.26
C ASN A 71 -7.59 -9.57 -33.67
N ASP A 72 -6.97 -8.73 -34.49
CA ASP A 72 -6.02 -7.69 -34.05
C ASP A 72 -6.70 -6.67 -33.13
N ALA A 73 -7.92 -6.25 -33.48
CA ALA A 73 -8.71 -5.34 -32.66
C ALA A 73 -9.07 -5.97 -31.30
N ARG A 74 -9.41 -7.26 -31.26
CA ARG A 74 -9.66 -7.99 -30.00
C ARG A 74 -8.40 -8.07 -29.15
N GLN A 75 -7.26 -8.45 -29.75
CA GLN A 75 -5.99 -8.54 -29.03
C GLN A 75 -5.59 -7.18 -28.43
N SER A 76 -5.68 -6.10 -29.23
CA SER A 76 -5.38 -4.76 -28.75
C SER A 76 -6.33 -4.31 -27.64
N HIS A 77 -7.61 -4.65 -27.72
CA HIS A 77 -8.57 -4.36 -26.66
C HIS A 77 -8.25 -5.11 -25.36
N ASP A 78 -7.86 -6.39 -25.46
CA ASP A 78 -7.47 -7.18 -24.29
C ASP A 78 -6.22 -6.60 -23.62
N ASP A 79 -5.23 -6.16 -24.40
CA ASP A 79 -4.03 -5.50 -23.88
C ASP A 79 -4.36 -4.19 -23.15
N VAL A 80 -5.24 -3.36 -23.73
CA VAL A 80 -5.71 -2.11 -23.11
C VAL A 80 -6.51 -2.38 -21.84
N SER A 81 -7.35 -3.41 -21.83
CA SER A 81 -8.12 -3.84 -20.66
C SER A 81 -7.20 -4.26 -19.51
N ILE A 82 -6.17 -5.05 -19.81
CA ILE A 82 -5.16 -5.46 -18.82
C ILE A 82 -4.42 -4.24 -18.28
N LEU A 83 -3.97 -3.33 -19.14
CA LEU A 83 -3.25 -2.13 -18.74
C LEU A 83 -4.13 -1.20 -17.89
N ALA A 84 -5.41 -1.05 -18.23
CA ALA A 84 -6.37 -0.29 -17.44
C ALA A 84 -6.59 -0.92 -16.05
N ALA A 85 -6.71 -2.24 -15.98
CA ALA A 85 -6.83 -2.96 -14.71
C ALA A 85 -5.56 -2.79 -13.84
N GLN A 86 -4.37 -2.90 -14.43
CA GLN A 86 -3.10 -2.67 -13.74
C GLN A 86 -2.98 -1.23 -13.24
N ALA A 87 -3.31 -0.24 -14.06
CA ALA A 87 -3.31 1.17 -13.66
C ALA A 87 -4.30 1.46 -12.52
N GLY A 88 -5.49 0.85 -12.58
CA GLY A 88 -6.50 0.94 -11.52
C GLY A 88 -6.03 0.33 -10.20
N PHE A 89 -5.37 -0.85 -10.27
CA PHE A 89 -4.76 -1.48 -9.10
C PHE A 89 -3.67 -0.62 -8.48
N LEU A 90 -2.74 -0.10 -9.29
CA LEU A 90 -1.66 0.78 -8.82
C LEU A 90 -2.21 2.04 -8.15
N ARG A 91 -3.22 2.69 -8.74
CA ARG A 91 -3.87 3.86 -8.15
C ARG A 91 -4.46 3.55 -6.78
N THR A 92 -5.16 2.42 -6.66
CA THR A 92 -5.80 2.02 -5.40
C THR A 92 -4.75 1.66 -4.35
N SER A 93 -3.71 0.93 -4.74
CA SER A 93 -2.59 0.55 -3.87
C SER A 93 -1.83 1.77 -3.34
N ILE A 94 -1.54 2.76 -4.18
CA ILE A 94 -0.87 4.01 -3.76
C ILE A 94 -1.73 4.75 -2.73
N LEU A 95 -3.05 4.82 -2.92
CA LEU A 95 -3.95 5.47 -1.96
C LEU A 95 -3.97 4.75 -0.61
N ASP A 96 -4.01 3.42 -0.61
CA ASP A 96 -3.98 2.61 0.61
C ASP A 96 -2.64 2.77 1.35
N GLN A 97 -1.52 2.64 0.64
CA GLN A 97 -0.18 2.86 1.19
C GLN A 97 -0.03 4.27 1.75
N THR A 98 -0.57 5.29 1.08
CA THR A 98 -0.56 6.68 1.58
C THR A 98 -1.37 6.80 2.87
N ALA A 99 -2.52 6.13 2.98
CA ALA A 99 -3.32 6.11 4.21
C ALA A 99 -2.56 5.44 5.37
N ILE A 100 -1.85 4.35 5.08
CA ILE A 100 -0.97 3.69 6.05
C ILE A 100 0.13 4.64 6.51
N LEU A 101 0.84 5.31 5.60
CA LEU A 101 1.88 6.28 5.94
C LEU A 101 1.36 7.41 6.83
N VAL A 102 0.19 7.96 6.54
CA VAL A 102 -0.45 9.00 7.39
C VAL A 102 -0.79 8.45 8.77
N ARG A 103 -1.26 7.20 8.88
CA ARG A 103 -1.51 6.56 10.17
C ARG A 103 -0.22 6.35 10.95
N THR A 104 0.83 5.83 10.31
CA THR A 104 2.16 5.66 10.90
C THR A 104 2.71 6.99 11.39
N ARG A 105 2.56 8.07 10.62
CA ARG A 105 2.93 9.43 11.03
C ARG A 105 2.27 9.81 12.36
N ARG A 106 0.95 9.65 12.45
CA ARG A 106 0.19 10.01 13.65
C ARG A 106 0.64 9.20 14.85
N SER A 107 0.92 7.92 14.65
CA SER A 107 1.46 7.05 15.69
C SER A 107 2.84 7.53 16.15
N LEU A 108 3.75 7.83 15.21
CA LEU A 108 5.10 8.35 15.53
C LEU A 108 5.02 9.66 16.30
N GLN A 109 4.17 10.60 15.87
CA GLN A 109 3.96 11.86 16.59
C GLN A 109 3.44 11.61 18.02
N SER A 110 2.47 10.72 18.16
CA SER A 110 1.90 10.41 19.48
C SER A 110 2.93 9.81 20.41
N THR A 111 3.72 8.84 19.93
CA THR A 111 4.80 8.22 20.70
C THR A 111 5.88 9.24 21.05
N TYR A 112 6.20 10.14 20.13
CA TYR A 112 7.16 11.22 20.35
C TYR A 112 6.70 12.21 21.42
N GLU A 113 5.46 12.72 21.33
CA GLU A 113 4.90 13.62 22.35
C GLU A 113 4.82 12.96 23.72
N TRP A 114 4.45 11.67 23.76
CA TRP A 114 4.47 10.88 24.97
C TRP A 114 5.89 10.75 25.54
N GLY A 115 6.87 10.39 24.71
CA GLY A 115 8.27 10.27 25.10
C GLY A 115 8.85 11.61 25.59
N LYS A 116 8.51 12.72 24.95
CA LYS A 116 8.91 14.07 25.38
C LYS A 116 8.32 14.44 26.74
N LYS A 117 7.08 14.05 27.01
CA LYS A 117 6.46 14.23 28.34
C LYS A 117 7.15 13.38 29.39
N ASP A 118 7.48 12.14 29.05
CA ASP A 118 8.14 11.22 29.96
C ASP A 118 9.56 11.66 30.29
N PHE A 119 10.32 12.08 29.28
CA PHE A 119 11.65 12.68 29.44
C PHE A 119 11.62 13.90 30.38
N ARG A 120 10.66 14.81 30.21
CA ARG A 120 10.51 15.95 31.14
C ARG A 120 10.27 15.52 32.58
N LYS A 121 9.63 14.38 32.82
CA LYS A 121 9.49 13.84 34.18
C LYS A 121 10.80 13.24 34.67
N LEU A 122 11.50 12.52 33.79
CA LEU A 122 12.79 11.92 34.11
C LEU A 122 13.81 12.99 34.48
N VAL A 123 13.97 14.07 33.69
CA VAL A 123 14.87 15.19 34.00
C VAL A 123 14.54 15.80 35.36
N LYS A 124 13.26 16.07 35.65
CA LYS A 124 12.85 16.57 36.97
C LYS A 124 13.21 15.62 38.12
N SER A 125 13.09 14.31 37.87
CA SER A 125 13.49 13.30 38.86
C SER A 125 15.00 13.28 39.05
N MET A 126 15.77 13.46 37.98
CA MET A 126 17.23 13.54 38.02
C MET A 126 17.70 14.80 38.76
N ASP A 127 17.11 15.97 38.46
CA ASP A 127 17.39 17.24 39.16
C ASP A 127 17.07 17.14 40.67
N LEU A 128 15.99 16.43 41.03
CA LEU A 128 15.65 16.19 42.43
C LEU A 128 16.72 15.34 43.13
N VAL A 129 17.20 14.28 42.47
CA VAL A 129 18.25 13.42 43.00
C VAL A 129 19.58 14.17 43.12
N ASP A 130 19.93 15.00 42.14
CA ASP A 130 21.12 15.86 42.18
C ASP A 130 21.04 16.87 43.34
N GLY A 131 19.87 17.50 43.54
CA GLY A 131 19.67 18.39 44.69
C GLY A 131 19.74 17.68 46.05
N GLN A 132 19.28 16.43 46.14
CA GLN A 132 19.44 15.61 47.34
C GLN A 132 20.91 15.23 47.59
N LEU A 133 21.64 14.91 46.52
CA LEU A 133 23.07 14.61 46.56
C LEU A 133 23.88 15.83 47.02
N ASP A 134 23.58 17.02 46.49
CA ASP A 134 24.20 18.27 46.92
C ASP A 134 23.93 18.56 48.40
N HIS A 135 22.68 18.34 48.85
CA HIS A 135 22.33 18.52 50.25
C HIS A 135 23.07 17.55 51.17
N THR A 136 23.19 16.26 50.80
CA THR A 136 23.94 15.29 51.60
C THR A 136 25.43 15.60 51.60
N MET A 137 25.99 16.10 50.49
CA MET A 137 27.40 16.47 50.41
C MET A 137 27.73 17.71 51.25
N GLU A 138 26.82 18.70 51.30
CA GLU A 138 26.93 19.85 52.19
C GLU A 138 26.83 19.44 53.67
N MET A 139 25.89 18.54 53.99
CA MET A 139 25.78 17.95 55.34
C MET A 139 27.07 17.25 55.76
N LEU A 140 27.63 16.40 54.89
CA LEU A 140 28.87 15.69 55.15
C LEU A 140 30.05 16.64 55.33
N ARG A 141 30.13 17.70 54.52
CA ARG A 141 31.12 18.77 54.63
C ARG A 141 31.06 19.49 55.97
N GLY A 142 29.86 19.83 56.43
CA GLY A 142 29.62 20.50 57.71
C GLY A 142 29.82 19.62 58.95
N THR A 143 29.88 18.29 58.78
CA THR A 143 30.01 17.35 59.90
C THR A 143 31.49 17.05 60.19
N GLY A 144 32.05 17.72 61.20
CA GLY A 144 33.42 17.49 61.64
C GLY A 144 33.61 16.15 62.37
N VAL A 145 34.74 15.49 62.15
CA VAL A 145 35.07 14.24 62.86
C VAL A 145 35.56 14.53 64.28
N GLU A 146 34.97 13.83 65.26
CA GLU A 146 35.35 13.94 66.68
C GLU A 146 36.82 13.59 66.93
N SER A 147 37.43 14.27 67.90
CA SER A 147 38.85 14.14 68.23
C SER A 147 39.26 12.76 68.77
N VAL A 148 38.30 11.95 69.23
CA VAL A 148 38.53 10.58 69.72
C VAL A 148 38.90 9.62 68.59
N PHE A 149 38.41 9.90 67.37
CA PHE A 149 38.68 9.09 66.18
C PHE A 149 39.89 9.57 65.37
N ARG A 150 40.63 10.56 65.87
CA ARG A 150 41.79 11.14 65.20
C ARG A 150 43.09 10.78 65.92
N PRO A 151 44.15 10.35 65.20
CA PRO A 151 45.48 10.20 65.78
C PRO A 151 46.02 11.56 66.27
N GLN A 152 46.82 11.56 67.33
CA GLN A 152 47.30 12.81 67.95
C GLN A 152 48.16 13.63 66.97
N GLY A 153 47.75 14.87 66.70
CA GLY A 153 48.50 15.84 65.89
C GLY A 153 47.88 16.26 64.55
N GLU A 154 46.74 15.69 64.13
CA GLU A 154 46.12 16.02 62.83
C GLU A 154 45.07 17.15 62.85
N GLU A 155 44.99 17.86 61.73
CA GLU A 155 44.01 18.94 61.45
C GLU A 155 42.55 18.46 61.41
N ARG A 156 41.61 19.42 61.53
CA ARG A 156 40.16 19.16 61.52
C ARG A 156 39.68 18.58 60.19
N ARG A 157 39.53 17.25 60.14
CA ARG A 157 38.91 16.53 59.01
C ARG A 157 37.39 16.50 59.12
N SER A 158 36.74 16.58 57.97
CA SER A 158 35.30 16.46 57.77
C SER A 158 34.93 15.05 57.30
N LEU A 159 33.68 14.60 57.50
CA LEU A 159 33.23 13.30 56.97
C LEU A 159 33.33 13.21 55.45
N LEU A 160 33.26 14.35 54.75
CA LEU A 160 33.44 14.43 53.30
C LEU A 160 34.82 13.91 52.85
N ASP A 161 35.86 14.11 53.66
CA ASP A 161 37.26 13.76 53.36
C ASP A 161 37.49 12.23 53.28
N PHE A 162 36.49 11.44 53.69
CA PHE A 162 36.50 9.98 53.63
C PHE A 162 35.67 9.44 52.46
N ILE A 163 35.07 10.32 51.66
CA ILE A 163 34.19 9.98 50.54
C ILE A 163 34.93 10.28 49.24
N ASP A 164 34.78 9.38 48.27
CA ASP A 164 35.30 9.61 46.92
C ASP A 164 34.42 10.61 46.17
N GLU A 165 34.85 11.87 46.16
CA GLU A 165 34.20 12.95 45.40
C GLU A 165 34.20 12.66 43.89
N GLY A 166 35.20 11.93 43.39
CA GLY A 166 35.32 11.58 41.97
C GLY A 166 34.18 10.69 41.49
N GLY A 167 33.65 9.82 42.35
CA GLY A 167 32.49 9.00 42.04
C GLY A 167 31.20 9.82 41.89
N VAL A 168 31.03 10.85 42.73
CA VAL A 168 29.87 11.76 42.71
C VAL A 168 29.89 12.63 41.45
N ASP A 169 31.05 13.22 41.13
CA ASP A 169 31.23 14.00 39.91
C ASP A 169 31.06 13.15 38.65
N GLY A 170 31.52 11.89 38.67
CA GLY A 170 31.29 10.94 37.59
C GLY A 170 29.81 10.66 37.33
N VAL A 171 28.99 10.53 38.39
CA VAL A 171 27.54 10.36 38.25
C VAL A 171 26.88 11.62 37.69
N ARG A 172 27.30 12.81 38.14
CA ARG A 172 26.78 14.08 37.63
C ARG A 172 27.12 14.27 36.15
N GLU A 173 28.33 13.92 35.74
CA GLU A 173 28.74 14.03 34.35
C GLU A 173 28.02 13.01 33.46
N ALA A 174 27.87 11.76 33.91
CA ALA A 174 27.06 10.76 33.20
C ALA A 174 25.59 11.20 33.03
N MET A 175 25.02 11.85 34.04
CA MET A 175 23.69 12.44 33.98
C MET A 175 23.59 13.57 32.95
N LYS A 176 24.55 14.50 32.94
CA LYS A 176 24.62 15.57 31.92
C LYS A 176 24.77 15.00 30.52
N GLN A 177 25.64 14.01 30.33
CA GLN A 177 25.85 13.36 29.05
C GLN A 177 24.55 12.70 28.56
N SER A 178 23.84 11.97 29.43
CA SER A 178 22.56 11.34 29.08
C SER A 178 21.50 12.37 28.63
N ILE A 179 21.45 13.53 29.29
CA ILE A 179 20.56 14.63 28.91
C ILE A 179 20.94 15.19 27.52
N GLN A 180 22.23 15.39 27.25
CA GLN A 180 22.71 15.90 25.96
C GLN A 180 22.42 14.92 24.81
N GLU A 181 22.71 13.64 25.00
CA GLU A 181 22.43 12.58 24.02
C GLU A 181 20.94 12.55 23.68
N LEU A 182 20.08 12.63 24.70
CA LEU A 182 18.63 12.60 24.50
C LEU A 182 18.09 13.87 23.81
N GLN A 183 18.67 15.04 24.09
CA GLN A 183 18.37 16.26 23.34
C GLN A 183 18.78 16.16 21.87
N ALA A 184 19.94 15.55 21.58
CA ALA A 184 20.40 15.32 20.21
C ALA A 184 19.45 14.37 19.45
N ILE A 185 19.01 13.29 20.10
CA ILE A 185 18.00 12.36 19.54
C ILE A 185 16.67 13.09 19.28
N GLN A 186 16.26 13.99 20.17
CA GLN A 186 15.05 14.76 19.98
C GLN A 186 15.13 15.65 18.72
N GLN A 187 16.25 16.34 18.52
CA GLN A 187 16.46 17.20 17.35
C GLN A 187 16.51 16.39 16.05
N SER A 188 17.18 15.24 16.05
CA SER A 188 17.23 14.37 14.87
C SER A 188 15.83 13.84 14.52
N PHE A 189 15.07 13.41 15.53
CA PHE A 189 13.71 12.91 15.33
C PHE A 189 12.75 13.98 14.80
N ASP A 190 12.84 15.21 15.30
CA ASP A 190 12.08 16.35 14.77
C ASP A 190 12.39 16.57 13.27
N GLY A 191 13.67 16.44 12.89
CA GLY A 191 14.11 16.51 11.49
C GLY A 191 13.54 15.37 10.63
N ASP A 192 13.59 14.14 11.13
CA ASP A 192 13.09 12.96 10.43
C ASP A 192 11.57 13.01 10.23
N LEU A 193 10.83 13.52 11.20
CA LEU A 193 9.40 13.73 11.09
C LEU A 193 9.06 14.77 10.01
N LEU A 194 9.80 15.87 9.93
CA LEU A 194 9.63 16.88 8.88
C LEU A 194 9.92 16.32 7.49
N ARG A 195 10.95 15.48 7.37
CA ARG A 195 11.26 14.76 6.11
C ARG A 195 10.12 13.83 5.73
N PHE A 196 9.62 13.05 6.68
CA PHE A 196 8.48 12.14 6.46
C PHE A 196 7.23 12.90 6.00
N ASP A 197 6.95 14.07 6.57
CA ASP A 197 5.86 14.94 6.16
C ASP A 197 6.03 15.47 4.73
N ASN A 198 7.25 15.83 4.36
CA ASN A 198 7.56 16.25 3.00
C ASN A 198 7.35 15.10 2.00
N ASP A 199 7.78 13.90 2.34
CA ASP A 199 7.64 12.72 1.48
C ASP A 199 6.17 12.34 1.27
N ILE A 200 5.35 12.37 2.33
CA ILE A 200 3.89 12.18 2.21
C ILE A 200 3.27 13.23 1.28
N ARG A 201 3.68 14.50 1.39
CA ARG A 201 3.17 15.57 0.52
C ARG A 201 3.58 15.37 -0.94
N ILE A 202 4.81 14.93 -1.19
CA ILE A 202 5.30 14.61 -2.53
C ILE A 202 4.47 13.50 -3.15
N ILE A 203 4.17 12.43 -2.41
CA ILE A 203 3.32 11.31 -2.89
C ILE A 203 1.88 11.75 -3.15
N HIS A 204 1.35 12.67 -2.33
CA HIS A 204 -0.02 13.15 -2.46
C HIS A 204 -0.24 14.11 -3.65
N ARG A 205 0.80 14.83 -4.08
CA ARG A 205 0.72 15.80 -5.20
C ARG A 205 0.28 15.15 -6.53
N PRO A 206 0.93 14.08 -7.04
CA PRO A 206 0.52 13.43 -8.29
C PRO A 206 -0.84 12.73 -8.16
N ALA A 207 -1.18 12.18 -6.99
CA ALA A 207 -2.46 11.51 -6.75
C ALA A 207 -3.69 12.45 -6.88
N ARG A 208 -3.50 13.75 -6.60
CA ARG A 208 -4.55 14.78 -6.78
C ARG A 208 -4.68 15.28 -8.22
N SER A 209 -3.59 15.31 -8.98
CA SER A 209 -3.59 15.84 -10.36
C SER A 209 -4.33 14.94 -11.35
N SER A 210 -4.55 13.66 -11.04
CA SER A 210 -5.27 12.69 -11.89
C SER A 210 -6.78 12.59 -11.56
N ARG A 211 -7.35 13.61 -10.90
CA ARG A 211 -8.80 13.71 -10.60
C ARG A 211 -9.54 14.79 -11.42
N VAL A 212 -8.84 15.46 -12.34
CA VAL A 212 -9.41 16.39 -13.34
C VAL A 212 -9.25 15.75 -14.71
#